data_AF-A0A533X0H2-F1
#
_entry.id   AF-A0A533X0H2-F1
#
_cell.length_a   1.000
_cell.length_b   1.000
_cell.length_c   1.000
_cell.angle_alpha   90.00
_cell.angle_beta   90.00
_cell.angle_gamma   90.00
#
_symmetry.space_group_name_H-M   'P 1'
#
loop_
_entity.id
_entity.type
_entity.pdbx_description
1 polymer ?
#
loop_
_entity_poly.entity_id
_entity_poly.type
_entity_poly.pdbx_seq_one_letter_code
_entity_poly.pdbx_strand_id
1 'polypeptide(L)' 'MVQTKKMVLEVVIEIDVPVDIVQDRRRIKAVEDGLGRSISKGLYDQGVSFQIKKIGSKIR' A
#
# COMPACT_ATOMS: atom_id res chain seq x y z
N MET A 1 -23.20 -13.57 -12.40
CA MET A 1 -21.90 -12.87 -12.47
C MET A 1 -22.17 -11.38 -12.62
N VAL A 2 -21.55 -10.52 -11.81
CA VAL A 2 -21.72 -9.05 -11.90
C VAL A 2 -20.81 -8.52 -13.01
N GLN A 3 -21.30 -7.58 -13.81
CA GLN A 3 -20.48 -6.93 -14.84
C GLN A 3 -19.43 -6.03 -14.18
N THR A 4 -18.15 -6.21 -14.53
CA THR A 4 -17.04 -5.42 -13.96
C THR A 4 -16.30 -4.65 -15.06
N LYS A 5 -15.70 -3.51 -14.69
CA LYS A 5 -14.73 -2.79 -15.52
C LYS A 5 -13.42 -2.70 -14.78
N LYS A 6 -12.31 -2.81 -15.52
CA LYS A 6 -10.97 -2.70 -14.96
C LYS A 6 -10.63 -1.23 -14.71
N MET A 7 -10.19 -0.93 -13.49
CA MET A 7 -9.66 0.38 -13.10
C MET A 7 -8.20 0.20 -12.69
N VAL A 8 -7.35 1.15 -13.05
CA VAL A 8 -5.96 1.24 -12.56
C VAL A 8 -5.88 2.46 -11.66
N LEU A 9 -5.41 2.27 -10.44
CA LEU A 9 -5.24 3.32 -9.46
C LEU A 9 -3.75 3.64 -9.30
N GLU A 10 -3.37 4.89 -9.54
CA GLU A 10 -2.04 5.42 -9.25
C GLU A 10 -2.14 6.37 -8.06
N VAL A 11 -1.33 6.12 -7.02
CA VAL A 11 -1.36 6.88 -5.77
C VAL A 11 0.07 7.26 -5.37
N VAL A 12 0.24 8.50 -4.93
CA VAL A 12 1.43 8.94 -4.20
C VAL A 12 0.97 9.31 -2.80
N ILE A 13 1.58 8.68 -1.79
CA ILE A 13 1.29 8.94 -0.37
C ILE A 13 2.59 9.45 0.25
N GLU A 14 2.55 10.68 0.76
CA GLU A 14 3.65 11.25 1.54
C GLU A 14 3.41 10.97 3.02
N ILE A 15 4.43 10.45 3.69
CA ILE A 15 4.38 10.09 5.10
C ILE A 15 5.68 10.52 5.77
N ASP A 16 5.57 10.99 7.01
CA ASP A 16 6.72 11.21 7.87
C ASP A 16 7.04 9.92 8.61
N VAL A 17 8.23 9.37 8.36
CA VAL A 17 8.72 8.18 9.04
C VAL A 17 9.87 8.58 9.97
N PRO A 18 9.80 8.22 11.27
CA PRO A 18 10.90 8.43 12.20
C PRO A 18 12.25 7.90 11.68
N VAL A 19 13.32 8.66 11.89
CA VAL A 19 14.66 8.34 11.37
C VAL A 19 15.16 6.99 11.88
N ASP A 20 14.86 6.64 13.13
CA ASP A 20 15.21 5.35 13.73
C ASP A 20 14.49 4.17 13.04
N ILE A 21 13.28 4.37 12.53
CA ILE A 21 12.56 3.37 11.72
C ILE A 21 13.20 3.25 10.35
N VAL A 22 13.55 4.38 9.73
CA VAL A 22 14.20 4.41 8.41
C VAL A 22 15.54 3.67 8.43
N GLN A 23 16.32 3.83 9.50
CA GLN A 23 17.63 3.19 9.64
C GLN A 23 17.55 1.69 9.93
N ASP A 24 16.40 1.18 10.38
CA ASP A 24 16.15 -0.24 10.63
C ASP A 24 15.38 -0.89 9.47
N ARG A 25 16.08 -1.71 8.69
CA ARG A 25 15.51 -2.44 7.52
C ARG A 25 14.30 -3.31 7.86
N ARG A 26 14.22 -3.87 9.07
CA ARG A 26 13.08 -4.71 9.46
C ARG A 26 11.88 -3.83 9.79
N ARG A 27 12.10 -2.72 10.49
CA ARG A 27 11.02 -1.79 10.86
C ARG A 27 10.47 -1.04 9.66
N ILE A 28 11.31 -0.57 8.74
CA ILE A 28 10.82 0.09 7.51
C ILE A 28 10.01 -0.88 6.65
N LYS A 29 10.45 -2.14 6.51
CA LYS A 29 9.68 -3.17 5.80
C LYS A 29 8.32 -3.42 6.47
N ALA A 30 8.28 -3.44 7.81
CA ALA A 30 7.02 -3.58 8.53
C ALA A 30 6.04 -2.42 8.26
N VAL A 31 6.55 -1.20 8.09
CA VAL A 31 5.75 -0.04 7.67
C VAL A 31 5.20 -0.24 6.25
N GLU A 32 6.05 -0.61 5.29
CA GLU A 32 5.63 -0.88 3.91
C GLU A 32 4.55 -1.97 3.82
N ASP A 33 4.76 -3.09 4.52
CA ASP A 33 3.81 -4.20 4.57
C ASP A 33 2.50 -3.76 5.25
N GLY A 34 2.60 -2.93 6.29
CA GLY A 34 1.45 -2.35 6.99
C GLY A 34 0.60 -1.47 6.07
N LEU A 35 1.22 -0.58 5.30
CA LEU A 35 0.53 0.28 4.33
C LEU A 35 -0.14 -0.55 3.23
N GLY A 36 0.56 -1.54 2.68
CA GLY A 36 0.01 -2.46 1.68
C GLY A 36 -1.24 -3.19 2.20
N ARG A 37 -1.19 -3.70 3.45
CA ARG A 37 -2.35 -4.34 4.10
C ARG A 37 -3.51 -3.37 4.33
N SER A 38 -3.24 -2.15 4.79
CA SER A 38 -4.30 -1.15 5.04
C SER A 38 -5.04 -0.77 3.77
N ILE A 39 -4.33 -0.52 2.67
CA ILE A 39 -4.95 -0.23 1.36
C ILE A 39 -5.76 -1.44 0.88
N SER A 40 -5.18 -2.65 1.00
CA SER A 40 -5.85 -3.89 0.61
C SER A 40 -7.15 -4.10 1.37
N LYS A 41 -7.14 -3.89 2.69
CA LYS A 41 -8.34 -4.02 3.54
C LYS A 41 -9.42 -3.03 3.10
N GLY A 42 -9.06 -1.76 2.86
CA GLY A 42 -10.01 -0.75 2.40
C GLY A 42 -10.71 -1.14 1.09
N LEU A 43 -9.95 -1.66 0.12
CA LEU A 43 -10.54 -2.13 -1.15
C LEU A 43 -11.45 -3.36 -0.96
N TYR A 44 -11.02 -4.31 -0.11
CA TYR A 44 -11.80 -5.50 0.20
C TYR A 44 -13.13 -5.16 0.89
N ASP A 45 -13.10 -4.27 1.88
CA ASP A 45 -14.28 -3.84 2.65
C ASP A 45 -15.31 -3.12 1.75
N GLN A 46 -14.89 -2.57 0.61
CA GLN A 46 -15.78 -2.00 -0.42
C GLN A 46 -16.26 -3.02 -1.46
N GLY A 47 -15.98 -4.31 -1.27
CA GLY A 47 -16.39 -5.38 -2.18
C GLY A 47 -15.63 -5.41 -3.51
N VAL A 48 -14.47 -4.75 -3.59
CA VAL A 48 -13.68 -4.65 -4.82
C VAL A 48 -12.75 -5.85 -4.92
N SER A 49 -12.75 -6.51 -6.09
CA SER A 49 -11.69 -7.45 -6.44
C SER A 49 -10.50 -6.69 -6.99
N PHE A 50 -9.31 -6.90 -6.42
CA PHE A 50 -8.10 -6.17 -6.79
C PHE A 50 -6.87 -7.07 -6.79
N GLN A 51 -5.83 -6.60 -7.48
CA GLN A 51 -4.50 -7.17 -7.41
C GLN A 51 -3.49 -6.04 -7.38
N ILE A 52 -2.65 -6.03 -6.36
CA ILE A 52 -1.55 -5.09 -6.26
C ILE A 52 -0.42 -5.59 -7.16
N LYS A 53 -0.10 -4.85 -8.22
CA LYS A 53 0.97 -5.20 -9.17
C LYS A 53 2.34 -4.70 -8.72
N LYS A 54 2.39 -3.57 -8.02
CA LYS A 54 3.62 -2.93 -7.54
C LYS A 54 3.33 -2.13 -6.29
N ILE A 55 4.15 -2.31 -5.26
CA ILE A 55 4.31 -1.39 -4.13
C ILE A 55 5.79 -1.01 -4.13
N GLY A 56 6.08 0.27 -3.94
CA GLY A 56 7.44 0.75 -3.75
C GLY A 56 7.41 1.98 -2.85
N SER A 57 8.46 2.14 -2.05
CA SER A 57 8.70 3.33 -1.26
C SER A 57 10.01 3.98 -1.71
N LYS A 58 10.15 5.28 -1.44
CA LYS A 58 11.42 5.99 -1.61
C LYS A 58 11.54 6.99 -0.48
N ILE A 59 12.65 6.94 0.25
CA ILE A 59 13.03 7.96 1.22
C ILE A 59 13.73 9.08 0.44
N ARG A 60 13.30 10.33 0.68
CA ARG A 60 13.91 11.53 0.11
C ARG A 60 14.95 12.11 1.05
#